data_AF-A0A945VB27-F1
#
_entry.id   AF-A0A945VB27-F1
#
_cell.length_a   1.000
_cell.length_b   1.000
_cell.length_c   1.000
_cell.angle_alpha   90.00
_cell.angle_beta   90.00
_cell.angle_gamma   90.00
#
_symmetry.space_group_name_H-M   'P 1'
#
loop_
_entity.id
_entity.type
_entity.pdbx_description
1 polymer ?
#
loop_
_entity_poly.entity_id
_entity_poly.type
_entity_poly.pdbx_seq_one_letter_code
_entity_poly.pdbx_strand_id
1 'polypeptide(L)'
;FVKRKRLLANSYKEFFQNVNITFITESENSKSNYWLNAILLKNKKQRDLFLDTTNSKGIMTRPIWTLMNKLTMFKDSQCGDLTNSEWLEQRVVNIPSSVIV
;
A
#
# COMPACT_ATOMS: atom_id res chain seq x y z
N PHE A 1 5.87 -20.59 6.41
CA PHE A 1 5.74 -19.43 5.49
C PHE A 1 4.93 -18.27 6.10
N VAL A 2 3.61 -18.39 6.32
CA VAL A 2 2.74 -17.28 6.80
C VAL A 2 3.22 -16.65 8.11
N LYS A 3 3.71 -17.43 9.08
CA LYS A 3 4.29 -16.91 10.33
C LYS A 3 5.43 -15.91 10.08
N ARG A 4 6.31 -16.18 9.10
CA ARG A 4 7.42 -15.28 8.73
C ARG A 4 6.92 -13.98 8.09
N LYS A 5 5.89 -14.04 7.25
CA LYS A 5 5.24 -12.83 6.71
C LYS A 5 4.65 -11.94 7.81
N ARG A 6 4.02 -12.55 8.82
CA ARG A 6 3.49 -11.82 9.97
C ARG A 6 4.58 -11.20 10.84
N LEU A 7 5.73 -11.86 10.99
CA LEU A 7 6.89 -11.27 11.67
C LEU A 7 7.37 -10.02 10.93
N LEU A 8 7.52 -10.09 9.60
CA LEU A 8 7.87 -8.93 8.77
C LEU A 8 6.86 -7.80 8.90
N ALA A 9 5.56 -8.11 8.82
CA ALA A 9 4.51 -7.10 8.96
C ALA A 9 4.54 -6.41 10.34
N ASN A 10 4.83 -7.16 11.40
CA ASN A 10 5.00 -6.59 12.74
C ASN A 10 6.24 -5.69 12.82
N SER A 11 7.37 -6.07 12.21
CA SER A 11 8.55 -5.19 12.13
C SER A 11 8.26 -3.89 11.39
N TYR A 12 7.48 -3.94 10.31
CA TYR A 12 7.02 -2.71 9.65
C TYR A 12 6.10 -1.88 10.54
N LYS A 13 5.14 -2.52 11.22
CA LYS A 13 4.25 -1.84 12.16
C LYS A 13 5.04 -1.09 13.23
N GLU A 14 6.01 -1.74 13.85
CA GLU A 14 6.89 -1.14 14.87
C GLU A 14 7.76 -0.02 14.30
N PHE A 15 8.33 -0.20 13.10
CA PHE A 15 9.12 0.84 12.44
C PHE A 15 8.28 2.10 12.16
N PHE A 16 7.09 1.94 11.61
CA PHE A 16 6.24 3.07 11.24
C PHE A 16 5.51 3.71 12.42
N GLN A 17 5.44 3.08 13.60
CA GLN A 17 4.88 3.71 14.81
C GLN A 17 5.62 5.01 15.21
N ASN A 18 6.92 5.08 14.91
CA ASN A 18 7.76 6.23 15.25
C ASN A 18 7.90 7.23 14.10
N VAL A 19 7.17 7.01 13.00
CA VAL A 19 7.21 7.83 11.79
C VAL A 19 5.80 8.34 11.52
N ASN A 20 5.65 9.55 10.98
CA ASN A 20 4.35 10.12 10.62
C ASN A 20 3.77 9.48 9.34
N ILE A 21 3.70 8.14 9.30
CA ILE A 21 3.21 7.33 8.18
C ILE A 21 2.41 6.17 8.79
N THR A 22 1.17 6.00 8.35
CA THR A 22 0.30 4.94 8.88
C THR A 22 0.59 3.62 8.15
N PHE A 23 0.96 2.58 8.90
CA PHE A 23 1.02 1.21 8.39
C PHE A 23 -0.36 0.56 8.41
N ILE A 24 -0.77 -0.07 7.31
CA ILE A 24 -2.08 -0.72 7.21
C ILE A 24 -2.03 -2.09 7.87
N THR A 25 -2.80 -2.26 8.93
CA THR A 25 -2.95 -3.54 9.66
C THR A 25 -4.26 -4.24 9.30
N GLU A 26 -4.36 -5.52 9.67
CA GLU A 26 -5.61 -6.27 9.62
C GLU A 26 -6.72 -5.59 10.44
N SER A 27 -7.97 -5.72 9.99
CA SER A 27 -9.14 -5.20 10.71
C SER A 27 -9.50 -6.08 11.90
N GLU A 28 -10.26 -5.53 12.85
CA GLU A 28 -10.90 -6.31 13.92
C GLU A 28 -11.68 -7.48 13.30
N ASN A 29 -11.52 -8.68 13.86
CA ASN A 29 -12.09 -9.94 13.37
C ASN A 29 -11.53 -10.47 12.03
N SER A 30 -10.38 -9.97 11.58
CA SER A 30 -9.68 -10.53 10.41
C SER A 30 -8.28 -11.02 10.76
N LYS A 31 -7.79 -11.99 9.98
CA LYS A 31 -6.42 -12.51 10.08
C LYS A 31 -5.75 -12.47 8.71
N SER A 32 -4.98 -11.42 8.47
CA SER A 32 -4.25 -11.22 7.23
C SER A 32 -3.07 -12.20 7.12
N ASN A 33 -2.87 -12.72 5.91
CA ASN A 33 -1.65 -13.45 5.55
C ASN A 33 -0.51 -12.50 5.14
N TYR A 34 -0.76 -11.18 5.10
CA TYR A 34 0.13 -10.13 4.62
C TYR A 34 0.74 -10.49 3.26
N TRP A 35 -0.13 -10.86 2.31
CA TRP A 35 0.28 -11.03 0.92
C TRP A 35 0.99 -9.78 0.40
N LEU A 36 0.42 -8.61 0.71
CA LEU A 36 1.00 -7.29 0.55
C LEU A 36 1.02 -6.55 1.90
N ASN A 37 2.13 -5.87 2.16
CA ASN A 37 2.28 -4.86 3.19
C ASN A 37 2.07 -3.49 2.55
N ALA A 38 1.30 -2.63 3.20
CA ALA A 38 0.95 -1.32 2.66
C ALA A 38 1.05 -0.22 3.70
N ILE A 39 1.41 0.97 3.23
CA ILE A 39 1.43 2.21 4.02
C ILE A 39 0.49 3.23 3.41
N LEU A 40 0.00 4.13 4.25
CA LEU A 40 -0.87 5.23 3.89
C LEU A 40 -0.16 6.56 4.13
N LEU A 41 0.05 7.30 3.05
CA LEU A 41 0.72 8.60 3.05
C LEU A 41 -0.31 9.74 3.06
N LYS A 42 0.15 10.96 3.35
CA LYS A 42 -0.76 12.12 3.53
C LYS A 42 -1.52 12.49 2.25
N ASN A 43 -0.85 12.41 1.10
CA ASN A 43 -1.38 12.85 -0.20
C ASN A 43 -0.54 12.32 -1.38
N LYS A 44 -1.03 12.59 -2.60
CA LYS A 44 -0.38 12.19 -3.87
C LYS A 44 1.07 12.65 -3.98
N LYS A 45 1.39 13.87 -3.55
CA LYS A 45 2.76 14.41 -3.64
C LYS A 45 3.73 13.60 -2.76
N GLN A 46 3.35 13.29 -1.53
CA GLN A 46 4.14 12.41 -0.67
C GLN A 46 4.22 10.99 -1.23
N ARG A 47 3.12 10.47 -1.78
CA ARG A 47 3.06 9.15 -2.43
C ARG A 47 4.08 9.04 -3.55
N ASP A 48 4.04 9.97 -4.50
CA ASP A 48 4.95 9.97 -5.65
C ASP A 48 6.41 10.15 -5.21
N LEU A 49 6.68 11.07 -4.26
CA LEU A 49 8.03 11.28 -3.72
C LEU A 49 8.57 10.02 -3.03
N PHE A 50 7.73 9.33 -2.25
CA PHE A 50 8.12 8.08 -1.58
C PHE A 50 8.46 7.00 -2.61
N LEU A 51 7.62 6.80 -3.61
CA LEU A 51 7.87 5.84 -4.69
C LEU A 51 9.16 6.15 -5.43
N ASP A 52 9.38 7.40 -5.85
CA ASP A 52 10.57 7.81 -6.60
C ASP A 52 11.85 7.64 -5.76
N THR A 53 11.83 8.12 -4.52
CA THR A 53 12.99 8.04 -3.60
C THR A 53 13.35 6.60 -3.26
N THR A 54 12.37 5.73 -3.06
CA THR A 54 12.62 4.33 -2.69
C THR A 54 13.06 3.49 -3.89
N ASN A 55 12.40 3.66 -5.04
CA ASN A 55 12.77 2.93 -6.26
C ASN A 55 14.14 3.37 -6.80
N SER A 56 14.49 4.66 -6.74
CA SER A 56 15.84 5.14 -7.11
C SER A 56 16.94 4.58 -6.21
N LYS A 57 16.61 4.14 -4.99
CA LYS A 57 17.49 3.44 -4.06
C LYS A 57 17.41 1.90 -4.15
N GLY A 58 16.73 1.37 -5.17
CA GLY A 58 16.60 -0.07 -5.40
C GLY A 58 15.58 -0.79 -4.50
N ILE A 59 14.79 -0.06 -3.71
CA ILE A 59 13.70 -0.64 -2.91
C ILE A 59 12.46 -0.70 -3.80
N MET A 60 12.03 -1.91 -4.14
CA MET A 60 10.85 -2.15 -4.97
C MET A 60 9.56 -1.79 -4.24
N THR A 61 9.10 -0.56 -4.40
CA THR A 61 7.80 -0.09 -3.90
C THR A 61 6.86 0.18 -5.07
N ARG A 62 5.55 0.01 -4.84
CA ARG A 62 4.55 0.14 -5.91
C ARG A 62 3.35 0.92 -5.39
N PRO A 63 2.69 1.76 -6.21
CA PRO A 63 1.40 2.29 -5.82
C PRO A 63 0.38 1.16 -5.62
N ILE A 64 -0.73 1.43 -4.94
CA ILE A 64 -1.91 0.59 -5.05
C ILE A 64 -2.42 0.56 -6.50
N TRP A 65 -3.22 -0.44 -6.85
CA TRP A 65 -3.79 -0.60 -8.18
C TRP A 65 -4.46 0.66 -8.71
N THR A 66 -4.22 0.95 -9.98
CA THR A 66 -4.97 1.95 -10.73
C THR A 66 -6.45 1.57 -10.74
N LEU A 67 -7.32 2.55 -10.50
CA LEU A 67 -8.76 2.31 -10.51
C LEU A 67 -9.25 1.84 -11.89
N MET A 68 -10.21 0.94 -11.89
CA MET A 68 -10.73 0.31 -13.12
C MET A 68 -11.24 1.35 -14.13
N ASN A 69 -11.98 2.36 -13.68
CA ASN A 69 -12.51 3.44 -14.51
C ASN A 69 -11.41 4.33 -15.16
N LYS A 70 -10.14 4.17 -14.79
CA LYS A 70 -9.01 4.86 -15.44
C LYS A 70 -8.30 3.99 -16.49
N LEU A 71 -8.60 2.69 -16.53
CA LEU A 71 -8.03 1.77 -17.51
C LEU A 71 -8.74 1.95 -18.85
N THR A 72 -7.98 1.94 -19.95
CA THR A 72 -8.52 2.15 -21.31
C THR A 72 -9.67 1.21 -21.66
N MET A 73 -9.66 -0.02 -21.13
CA MET A 73 -10.72 -1.02 -21.35
C MET A 73 -12.05 -0.67 -20.68
N PHE A 74 -12.04 0.10 -19.59
CA PHE A 74 -13.21 0.35 -18.73
C PHE A 74 -13.53 1.83 -18.52
N LYS A 75 -12.78 2.75 -19.15
CA LYS A 75 -12.95 4.20 -18.97
C LYS A 75 -14.34 4.71 -19.35
N ASP A 76 -15.03 4.02 -20.26
CA ASP A 76 -16.37 4.37 -20.75
C ASP A 76 -17.47 3.49 -20.08
N SER A 77 -17.10 2.63 -19.13
CA SER A 77 -18.04 1.82 -18.35
C SER A 77 -18.71 2.65 -17.25
N GLN A 78 -19.94 2.30 -16.88
CA GLN A 78 -20.64 2.95 -15.78
C GLN A 78 -19.86 2.79 -14.46
N CYS A 79 -19.72 3.88 -13.70
CA CYS A 79 -19.19 3.86 -12.35
C CYS A 79 -20.06 4.72 -11.41
N GLY A 80 -20.12 4.33 -10.13
CA GLY A 80 -20.76 5.12 -9.08
C GLY A 80 -19.81 6.17 -8.47
N ASP A 81 -20.09 6.56 -7.24
CA ASP A 81 -19.17 7.39 -6.46
C ASP A 81 -17.92 6.58 -6.06
N LEU A 82 -16.75 7.13 -6.36
CA LEU A 82 -15.45 6.51 -6.12
C LEU A 82 -14.58 7.32 -5.14
N THR A 83 -15.16 8.26 -4.39
CA THR A 83 -14.45 9.18 -3.47
C THR A 83 -13.40 8.46 -2.61
N ASN A 84 -13.76 7.35 -1.97
CA ASN A 84 -12.84 6.59 -1.11
C ASN A 84 -11.74 5.87 -1.91
N SER A 85 -12.10 5.27 -3.05
CA SER A 85 -11.17 4.56 -3.92
C SER A 85 -10.11 5.52 -4.49
N GLU A 86 -10.53 6.71 -4.93
CA GLU A 86 -9.62 7.76 -5.40
C GLU A 86 -8.74 8.29 -4.28
N TRP A 87 -9.31 8.46 -3.08
CA TRP A 87 -8.56 8.90 -1.91
C TRP A 87 -7.44 7.92 -1.54
N LEU A 88 -7.72 6.62 -1.60
CA LEU A 88 -6.74 5.54 -1.36
C LEU A 88 -5.70 5.44 -2.48
N GLU A 89 -6.13 5.52 -3.75
CA GLU A 89 -5.21 5.47 -4.91
C GLU A 89 -4.13 6.56 -4.84
N GLN A 90 -4.49 7.74 -4.35
CA GLN A 90 -3.57 8.86 -4.17
C GLN A 90 -2.58 8.69 -3.00
N ARG A 91 -2.79 7.73 -2.09
CA ARG A 91 -2.09 7.70 -0.79
C ARG A 91 -1.42 6.37 -0.46
N VAL A 92 -1.93 5.25 -0.97
CA VAL A 92 -1.46 3.93 -0.59
C VAL A 92 -0.25 3.50 -1.43
N VAL A 93 0.77 3.00 -0.75
CA VAL A 93 1.95 2.37 -1.35
C VAL A 93 2.14 0.97 -0.78
N ASN A 94 2.34 0.01 -1.66
CA ASN A 94 2.77 -1.34 -1.33
C ASN A 94 4.30 -1.37 -1.16
N ILE A 95 4.75 -1.95 -0.05
CA ILE A 95 6.17 -2.14 0.29
C ILE A 95 6.55 -3.63 0.18
N PRO A 96 7.85 -3.98 0.17
CA PRO A 96 8.28 -5.36 0.05
C PRO A 96 7.58 -6.30 1.04
N SER A 97 7.14 -7.46 0.53
CA SER A 97 6.28 -8.39 1.26
C SER A 97 6.76 -9.85 1.21
N SER A 98 7.97 -10.05 0.68
CA SER A 98 8.62 -11.36 0.63
C SER A 98 9.09 -11.78 2.02
N VAL A 99 9.08 -13.09 2.29
CA VAL A 99 9.64 -13.61 3.55
C VAL A 99 11.14 -13.31 3.60
N ILE A 100 11.61 -12.90 4.78
CA ILE A 100 13.05 -12.89 5.09
C ILE A 100 13.44 -14.36 5.34
N VAL A 101 14.47 -14.83 4.63
CA VAL A 101 14.93 -16.22 4.68
C VAL A 101 15.96 -16.40 5.78
#